data_AF-A0A2T8IH12-F1
#
_entry.id   AF-A0A2T8IH12-F1
#
_cell.length_a   1.000
_cell.length_b   1.000
_cell.length_c   1.000
_cell.angle_alpha   90.00
_cell.angle_beta   90.00
_cell.angle_gamma   90.00
#
_symmetry.space_group_name_H-M   'P 1'
#
loop_
_entity.id
_entity.type
_entity.pdbx_description
1 polymer ?
#
loop_
_entity_poly.entity_id
_entity_poly.type
_entity_poly.pdbx_seq_one_letter_code
_entity_poly.pdbx_strand_id
1 'polypeptide(L)'
;MEEIRRRRRPRGSASGGGAGRRRPSSRAAGAALQRKVRELRRLVPGGEEAPAGALLARTADYIARLRARLELLRSLAAVYGLVAAGRADAGAGECMS
;
A
#
# COMPACT_ATOMS: atom_id res chain seq x y z
N MET A 1 -5.73 32.56 -64.95
CA MET A 1 -5.95 31.15 -64.56
C MET A 1 -4.82 30.74 -63.65
N GLU A 2 -5.19 30.54 -62.40
CA GLU A 2 -4.41 30.12 -61.24
C GLU A 2 -3.97 28.66 -61.42
N GLU A 3 -2.71 28.28 -61.16
CA GLU A 3 -2.42 26.86 -60.95
C GLU A 3 -1.25 26.59 -60.01
N ILE A 4 -1.67 25.98 -58.90
CA ILE A 4 -0.95 25.63 -57.69
C ILE A 4 -0.12 24.36 -57.96
N ARG A 5 1.21 24.44 -57.96
CA ARG A 5 2.07 23.24 -57.91
C ARG A 5 2.55 22.96 -56.50
N ARG A 6 1.71 22.19 -55.80
CA ARG A 6 1.98 21.56 -54.50
C ARG A 6 3.26 20.71 -54.57
N ARG A 7 4.38 21.22 -54.07
CA ARG A 7 5.56 20.39 -53.78
C ARG A 7 5.36 19.68 -52.44
N ARG A 8 4.84 18.45 -52.51
CA ARG A 8 4.84 17.49 -51.39
C ARG A 8 6.29 17.25 -50.94
N ARG A 9 6.61 17.57 -49.68
CA ARG A 9 7.82 17.05 -49.02
C ARG A 9 7.52 15.64 -48.47
N PRO A 10 8.38 14.64 -48.72
CA PRO A 10 8.18 13.30 -48.16
C PRO A 10 8.79 13.17 -46.76
N ARG A 11 8.16 12.29 -45.99
CA ARG A 11 8.70 11.36 -44.97
C ARG A 11 9.86 11.84 -44.08
N GLY A 12 9.52 12.03 -42.81
CA GLY A 12 10.43 11.87 -41.67
C GLY A 12 9.79 10.98 -40.61
N SER A 13 9.82 9.66 -40.83
CA SER A 13 9.61 8.69 -39.76
C SER A 13 10.88 8.66 -38.92
N ALA A 14 10.92 9.45 -37.85
CA ALA A 14 11.94 9.32 -36.81
C ALA A 14 11.34 8.47 -35.69
N SER A 15 11.48 7.15 -35.86
CA SER A 15 11.54 6.21 -34.75
C SER A 15 12.75 6.54 -33.88
N GLY A 16 12.57 6.60 -32.57
CA GLY A 16 13.68 6.54 -31.62
C GLY A 16 13.83 7.75 -30.70
N GLY A 17 12.83 8.01 -29.87
CA GLY A 17 13.01 8.77 -28.64
C GLY A 17 12.74 7.83 -27.48
N GLY A 18 13.80 7.29 -26.86
CA GLY A 18 13.72 6.19 -25.91
C GLY A 18 12.61 6.34 -24.88
N ALA A 19 12.03 5.20 -24.50
CA ALA A 19 11.22 5.04 -23.31
C ALA A 19 12.08 5.30 -22.06
N GLY A 20 12.56 6.53 -21.90
CA GLY A 20 13.12 7.04 -20.68
C GLY A 20 12.02 6.92 -19.66
N ARG A 21 12.21 5.99 -18.73
CA ARG A 21 11.39 5.72 -17.55
C ARG A 21 10.83 7.04 -17.04
N ARG A 22 9.61 7.41 -17.47
CA ARG A 22 9.02 8.73 -17.24
C ARG A 22 8.93 8.87 -15.73
N ARG A 23 9.86 9.62 -15.13
CA ARG A 23 9.76 9.96 -13.71
C ARG A 23 8.38 10.58 -13.54
N PRO A 24 7.56 10.09 -12.59
CA PRO A 24 6.27 10.71 -12.35
C PRO A 24 6.50 12.19 -12.12
N SER A 25 5.72 13.03 -12.80
CA SER A 25 5.79 14.47 -12.58
C SER A 25 5.55 14.74 -11.10
N SER A 26 6.18 15.76 -10.53
CA SER A 26 6.01 16.13 -9.13
C SER A 26 4.52 16.27 -8.74
N ARG A 27 3.69 16.71 -9.69
CA ARG A 27 2.22 16.78 -9.54
C ARG A 27 1.57 15.40 -9.38
N ALA A 28 1.98 14.41 -10.17
CA ALA A 28 1.46 13.04 -10.05
C ALA A 28 1.86 12.39 -8.73
N ALA A 29 3.11 12.62 -8.28
CA ALA A 29 3.57 12.17 -6.97
C ALA A 29 2.79 12.84 -5.82
N GLY A 30 2.54 14.14 -5.93
CA GLY A 30 1.71 14.88 -4.97
C GLY A 30 0.27 14.35 -4.89
N ALA A 31 -0.36 14.08 -6.03
CA ALA A 31 -1.72 13.51 -6.06
C ALA A 31 -1.77 12.11 -5.43
N ALA A 32 -0.76 11.27 -5.66
CA ALA A 32 -0.65 9.96 -5.03
C ALA A 32 -0.47 10.05 -3.50
N LEU A 33 0.37 11.00 -3.03
CA LEU A 33 0.55 11.25 -1.60
C LEU A 33 -0.77 11.71 -0.95
N GLN A 34 -1.49 12.62 -1.58
CA GLN A 34 -2.78 13.10 -1.07
C GLN A 34 -3.83 11.99 -0.96
N ARG A 35 -3.84 11.03 -1.89
CA ARG A 35 -4.70 9.83 -1.77
C ARG A 35 -4.33 8.99 -0.55
N LYS A 36 -3.03 8.73 -0.34
CA LYS A 36 -2.56 7.98 0.83
C LYS A 36 -2.87 8.68 2.15
N VAL A 37 -2.70 10.00 2.22
CA VAL A 37 -3.06 10.79 3.41
C VAL A 37 -4.56 10.69 3.69
N ARG A 38 -5.41 10.77 2.66
CA ARG A 38 -6.86 10.61 2.81
C ARG A 38 -7.25 9.21 3.30
N GLU A 39 -6.62 8.17 2.76
CA GLU A 39 -6.83 6.80 3.26
C GLU A 39 -6.41 6.67 4.73
N LEU A 40 -5.26 7.22 5.09
CA LEU A 40 -4.76 7.16 6.45
C LEU A 40 -5.70 7.86 7.45
N ARG A 41 -6.27 9.01 7.06
CA ARG A 41 -7.27 9.73 7.88
C ARG A 41 -8.53 8.91 8.17
N ARG A 42 -8.96 8.08 7.22
CA ARG A 42 -10.12 7.20 7.38
C ARG A 42 -9.85 6.00 8.29
N LEU A 43 -8.61 5.50 8.29
CA LEU A 43 -8.21 4.32 9.08
C LEU A 43 -7.90 4.66 10.54
N VAL A 44 -7.40 5.87 10.78
CA VAL A 44 -6.94 6.28 12.13
C VAL A 44 -8.10 6.91 12.88
N PRO A 45 -8.44 6.45 14.11
CA PRO A 45 -9.47 7.09 14.93
C PRO A 45 -9.18 8.58 15.18
N GLY A 46 -10.14 9.44 14.82
CA GLY A 46 -10.00 10.90 14.83
C GLY A 46 -8.95 11.44 13.85
N GLY A 47 -8.66 10.68 12.78
CA GLY A 47 -7.70 11.07 11.74
C GLY A 47 -8.23 12.15 10.80
N GLU A 48 -9.53 12.20 10.53
CA GLU A 48 -10.15 13.24 9.68
C GLU A 48 -9.99 14.64 10.27
N GLU A 49 -10.05 14.78 11.60
CA GLU A 49 -9.86 16.03 12.34
C GLU A 49 -8.37 16.38 12.54
N ALA A 50 -7.46 15.42 12.35
CA ALA A 50 -6.06 15.59 12.67
C ALA A 50 -5.32 16.45 11.63
N PRO A 51 -4.55 17.47 12.06
CA PRO A 51 -3.66 18.21 11.16
C PRO A 51 -2.60 17.28 10.58
N ALA A 52 -2.18 17.54 9.34
CA ALA A 52 -1.29 16.65 8.59
C ALA A 52 0.02 16.33 9.34
N GLY A 53 0.59 17.30 10.06
CA GLY A 53 1.81 17.11 10.86
C GLY A 53 1.63 16.17 12.06
N ALA A 54 0.42 16.06 12.61
CA ALA A 54 0.13 15.19 13.76
C ALA A 54 -0.43 13.82 13.35
N LEU A 55 -0.86 13.64 12.10
CA LEU A 55 -1.51 12.41 11.63
C LEU A 55 -0.61 11.18 11.78
N LEU A 56 0.68 11.31 11.45
CA LEU A 56 1.63 10.19 11.57
C LEU A 56 1.91 9.82 13.02
N ALA A 57 2.06 10.79 13.92
CA ALA A 57 2.24 10.54 15.35
C ALA A 57 1.01 9.81 15.93
N ARG A 58 -0.20 10.31 15.63
CA ARG A 58 -1.45 9.67 16.05
C ARG A 58 -1.61 8.26 15.47
N THR A 59 -1.13 8.04 14.24
CA THR A 59 -1.09 6.70 13.62
C THR A 59 -0.17 5.77 14.41
N ALA A 60 1.03 6.23 14.76
CA ALA A 60 1.97 5.44 15.56
C ALA A 60 1.36 5.06 16.91
N ASP A 61 0.72 6.01 17.60
CA ASP A 61 0.03 5.76 18.86
C ASP A 61 -1.11 4.74 18.70
N TYR A 62 -1.88 4.84 17.61
CA TYR A 62 -2.96 3.90 17.35
C TYR A 62 -2.45 2.48 17.09
N ILE A 63 -1.37 2.33 16.30
CA ILE A 63 -0.72 1.03 16.07
C ILE A 63 -0.21 0.46 17.39
N ALA A 64 0.43 1.27 18.23
CA ALA A 64 0.93 0.83 19.53
C ALA A 64 -0.20 0.31 20.43
N ARG A 65 -1.31 1.07 20.55
CA ARG A 65 -2.49 0.65 21.32
C ARG A 65 -3.13 -0.62 20.78
N LEU A 66 -3.26 -0.74 19.46
CA LEU A 66 -3.85 -1.92 18.84
C LEU A 66 -2.99 -3.17 19.09
N ARG A 67 -1.66 -3.06 18.95
CA ARG A 67 -0.73 -4.14 19.28
C ARG A 67 -0.83 -4.57 20.74
N ALA A 68 -0.81 -3.62 21.66
CA ALA A 68 -0.97 -3.91 23.09
C ALA A 68 -2.29 -4.65 23.38
N ARG A 69 -3.39 -4.25 22.73
CA ARG A 69 -4.68 -4.91 22.87
C ARG A 69 -4.66 -6.36 22.35
N LEU A 70 -4.01 -6.59 21.21
CA LEU A 70 -3.86 -7.95 20.66
C LEU A 70 -3.02 -8.84 21.57
N GLU A 71 -1.91 -8.35 22.10
CA GLU A 71 -1.06 -9.11 23.03
C GLU A 71 -1.80 -9.44 24.33
N LEU A 72 -2.57 -8.51 24.87
CA LEU A 72 -3.44 -8.77 26.02
C LEU A 72 -4.47 -9.87 25.71
N LEU A 73 -5.18 -9.76 24.58
CA LEU A 73 -6.19 -10.75 24.20
C LEU A 73 -5.58 -12.13 23.94
N ARG A 74 -4.40 -12.20 23.33
CA ARG A 74 -3.65 -13.46 23.15
C ARG A 74 -3.26 -14.08 24.48
N SER A 75 -2.78 -13.27 25.41
CA SER A 75 -2.40 -13.72 26.76
C SER A 75 -3.63 -14.25 27.52
N LEU A 76 -4.76 -13.54 27.45
CA LEU A 76 -6.02 -14.01 28.03
C LEU A 76 -6.48 -15.32 27.38
N ALA A 77 -6.45 -15.40 26.05
CA ALA A 77 -6.84 -16.62 25.34
C ALA A 77 -5.94 -17.81 25.71
N ALA A 78 -4.65 -17.60 25.97
CA ALA A 78 -3.76 -18.63 26.48
C ALA A 78 -4.11 -19.07 27.90
N VAL A 79 -4.40 -18.12 28.81
CA VAL A 79 -4.81 -18.42 30.20
C VAL A 79 -6.12 -19.22 30.24
N TYR A 80 -7.07 -18.89 29.37
CA TYR A 80 -8.36 -19.59 29.27
C TYR A 80 -8.32 -20.82 28.36
N GLY A 81 -7.15 -21.21 27.82
CA GLY A 81 -7.01 -22.37 26.93
C GLY A 81 -7.80 -22.27 25.62
N LEU A 82 -8.20 -21.06 25.21
CA LEU A 82 -8.99 -20.82 24.00
C LEU A 82 -8.16 -20.95 22.71
N VAL A 83 -6.84 -20.87 22.82
CA VAL A 83 -5.92 -21.22 21.74
C VAL A 83 -5.61 -22.70 21.88
N ALA A 84 -6.49 -23.55 21.35
CA ALA A 84 -6.19 -24.96 21.18
C ALA A 84 -4.89 -25.08 20.35
N ALA A 85 -3.94 -25.84 20.89
CA ALA A 85 -2.69 -26.15 20.23
C ALA A 85 -2.96 -26.76 18.84
N GLY A 86 -2.92 -25.94 17.79
CA GLY A 86 -2.96 -26.39 16.39
C GLY A 86 -1.63 -27.04 16.00
N ARG A 87 -1.11 -27.96 16.83
CA ARG A 87 0.13 -28.71 16.57
C ARG A 87 0.33 -29.94 17.45
N ALA A 88 -0.69 -30.76 17.70
CA ALA A 88 -0.54 -31.96 18.53
C ALA A 88 -1.14 -33.24 17.94
N ASP A 89 -1.32 -33.36 16.62
CA ASP A 89 -1.84 -34.62 16.05
C ASP A 89 -1.49 -34.76 14.55
N ALA A 90 -0.19 -34.75 14.24
CA ALA A 90 0.31 -35.30 12.99
C ALA A 90 1.61 -36.05 13.23
N GLY A 91 1.50 -37.38 13.33
CA GLY A 91 2.60 -38.32 13.07
C GLY A 91 3.31 -38.87 14.31
N ALA A 92 2.92 -40.08 14.72
CA ALA A 92 3.81 -41.24 14.86
C ALA A 92 3.01 -42.43 15.40
N GLY A 93 2.16 -42.99 14.54
CA GLY A 93 1.91 -44.41 14.58
C GLY A 93 3.12 -45.08 13.93
N GLU A 94 4.03 -45.61 14.72
CA GLU A 94 4.96 -46.65 14.29
C GLU A 94 4.75 -47.86 15.19
N CYS A 95 3.83 -48.71 14.72
CA CYS A 95 3.81 -50.12 15.01
C CYS A 95 5.10 -50.75 14.47
N MET A 96 5.88 -51.43 15.31
CA MET A 96 6.49 -52.72 15.01
C MET A 96 7.29 -53.21 16.23
N SER A 97 6.72 -54.19 16.93
CA SER A 97 7.47 -55.26 17.62
C SER A 97 7.26 -56.54 16.82
#